data_AF-A0A8H2X5S5-F1
#
_entry.id   AF-A0A8H2X5S5-F1
#
_cell.length_a   1.000
_cell.length_b   1.000
_cell.length_c   1.000
_cell.angle_alpha   90.00
_cell.angle_beta   90.00
_cell.angle_gamma   90.00
#
_symmetry.space_group_name_H-M   'P 1'
#
loop_
_entity.id
_entity.type
_entity.pdbx_description
1 polymer ?
#
loop_
_entity_poly.entity_id
_entity_poly.type
_entity_poly.pdbx_seq_one_letter_code
_entity_poly.pdbx_strand_id
1 'polypeptide(L)'
;MRFLLSVLTLALPFSAIAAPTNATAPPESVVEDAKQLRVGSVTALSSAQIDSYIPYGWLSSAAFCPPETRNNWQCKSCQADPIKDFQVYKSGGDGAVVQYWYVGWWPSQNSVVVGRQGTDTDKIEAILTDATFLPVMIPGNQFPGRPLLAKAHAGFLVSHTRSATDILEAVKAVLAERNATKILTVGHSLGAALATLDGLYLQLQLGSAVQVAIRALGGPRVGNDIFADFVNAKVSDVVRITNKRDIVPVLPPLLLGFKHTTGEKHINTDGVWNSCAGQDNLSPNCSAGEVLIEGVKLSDHAGPYAGGVVIGQTGC
;
A
#
# COMPACT_ATOMS: atom_id res chain seq x y z
N MET A 1 35.70 -56.13 -13.54
CA MET A 1 37.02 -55.61 -13.13
C MET A 1 36.78 -54.35 -12.32
N ARG A 2 36.99 -54.40 -10.99
CA ARG A 2 36.81 -53.26 -10.07
C ARG A 2 37.98 -52.30 -10.25
N PHE A 3 37.75 -51.00 -10.35
CA PHE A 3 38.81 -50.00 -10.18
C PHE A 3 38.38 -48.91 -9.19
N LEU A 4 39.31 -48.63 -8.29
CA LEU A 4 39.19 -47.90 -7.04
C LEU A 4 39.02 -46.38 -7.25
N LEU A 5 38.25 -45.77 -6.33
CA LEU A 5 38.33 -44.34 -5.99
C LEU A 5 39.73 -44.00 -5.48
N SER A 6 40.33 -42.92 -5.99
CA SER A 6 41.44 -42.23 -5.34
C SER A 6 41.02 -40.80 -5.04
N VAL A 7 41.05 -40.47 -3.75
CA VAL A 7 40.72 -39.16 -3.17
C VAL A 7 41.92 -38.24 -3.38
N LEU A 8 41.75 -37.19 -4.19
CA LEU A 8 42.75 -36.13 -4.34
C LEU A 8 42.47 -35.05 -3.28
N THR A 9 43.27 -35.04 -2.22
CA THR A 9 43.30 -34.02 -1.18
C THR A 9 43.98 -32.75 -1.71
N LEU A 10 43.19 -31.71 -1.98
CA LEU A 10 43.71 -30.38 -2.31
C LEU A 10 43.98 -29.61 -1.01
N ALA A 11 45.23 -29.63 -0.55
CA ALA A 11 45.70 -28.75 0.52
C ALA A 11 45.90 -27.34 -0.05
N LEU A 12 45.09 -26.38 0.40
CA LEU A 12 45.30 -24.95 0.11
C LEU A 12 46.28 -24.36 1.14
N PRO A 13 47.36 -23.67 0.72
CA PRO A 13 48.20 -22.93 1.63
C PRO A 13 47.47 -21.64 2.07
N PHE A 14 47.40 -21.40 3.37
CA PHE A 14 47.05 -20.11 3.96
C PHE A 14 48.11 -19.08 3.53
N SER A 15 47.85 -18.36 2.45
CA SER A 15 48.60 -17.16 2.06
C SER A 15 47.74 -15.94 2.39
N ALA A 16 48.38 -14.99 3.07
CA ALA A 16 47.78 -13.80 3.64
C ALA A 16 46.82 -13.09 2.67
N ILE A 17 45.61 -12.80 3.17
CA ILE A 17 44.65 -11.91 2.53
C ILE A 17 45.27 -10.52 2.53
N ALA A 18 45.80 -10.10 1.38
CA ALA A 18 46.09 -8.70 1.15
C ALA A 18 44.75 -7.94 1.20
N ALA A 19 44.65 -6.97 2.12
CA ALA A 19 43.50 -6.08 2.17
C ALA A 19 43.31 -5.41 0.81
N PRO A 20 42.09 -5.37 0.25
CA PRO A 20 41.87 -4.65 -1.00
C PRO A 20 42.18 -3.17 -0.76
N THR A 21 43.11 -2.66 -1.55
CA THR A 21 43.51 -1.26 -1.61
C THR A 21 42.34 -0.39 -2.02
N ASN A 22 42.09 0.66 -1.23
CA ASN A 22 41.18 1.79 -1.46
C ASN A 22 39.92 1.46 -2.27
N ALA A 23 38.88 1.06 -1.56
CA ALA A 23 37.51 1.18 -2.06
C ALA A 23 37.28 2.65 -2.49
N THR A 24 37.14 2.87 -3.79
CA THR A 24 36.60 4.14 -4.30
C THR A 24 35.27 4.38 -3.61
N ALA A 25 35.08 5.60 -3.08
CA ALA A 25 33.79 6.00 -2.53
C ALA A 25 32.69 5.65 -3.56
N PRO A 26 31.55 5.10 -3.14
CA PRO A 26 30.47 4.82 -4.06
C PRO A 26 30.13 6.11 -4.82
N PRO A 27 29.70 6.02 -6.09
CA PRO A 27 29.16 7.17 -6.81
C PRO A 27 28.15 7.90 -5.90
N GLU A 28 28.12 9.23 -5.95
CA GLU A 28 27.25 10.04 -5.08
C GLU A 28 25.78 9.60 -5.16
N SER A 29 25.34 9.10 -6.32
CA SER A 29 24.04 8.47 -6.52
C SER A 29 23.84 7.20 -5.68
N VAL A 30 24.82 6.31 -5.59
CA VAL A 30 24.74 5.09 -4.76
C VAL A 30 24.71 5.45 -3.27
N VAL A 31 25.40 6.52 -2.87
CA VAL A 31 25.32 7.02 -1.48
C VAL A 31 23.95 7.65 -1.19
N GLU A 32 23.36 8.38 -2.13
CA GLU A 32 21.99 8.90 -2.01
C GLU A 32 20.95 7.77 -2.05
N ASP A 33 21.09 6.77 -2.92
CA ASP A 33 20.23 5.58 -2.98
C ASP A 33 20.33 4.75 -1.69
N ALA A 34 21.54 4.58 -1.14
CA ALA A 34 21.75 3.95 0.16
C ALA A 34 21.18 4.79 1.31
N LYS A 35 21.17 6.12 1.20
CA LYS A 35 20.47 7.00 2.16
C LYS A 35 18.95 6.85 2.08
N GLN A 36 18.39 6.38 0.96
CA GLN A 36 16.96 6.10 0.85
C GLN A 36 16.56 4.76 1.49
N LEU A 37 17.53 3.85 1.65
CA LEU A 37 17.38 2.49 2.19
C LEU A 37 17.98 2.38 3.58
N ARG A 38 17.21 2.75 4.61
CA ARG A 38 17.71 2.79 6.00
C ARG A 38 17.05 1.74 6.87
N VAL A 39 17.83 1.18 7.78
CA VAL A 39 17.29 0.53 8.98
C VAL A 39 16.88 1.65 9.93
N GLY A 40 15.57 1.93 10.00
CA GLY A 40 14.98 2.91 10.91
C GLY A 40 14.52 2.26 12.22
N SER A 41 14.09 3.08 13.19
CA SER A 41 13.50 2.56 14.43
C SER A 41 12.26 1.73 14.14
N VAL A 42 12.11 0.65 14.90
CA VAL A 42 10.92 -0.22 14.88
C VAL A 42 10.36 -0.31 16.28
N THR A 43 9.05 -0.21 16.40
CA THR A 43 8.36 -0.26 17.69
C THR A 43 7.15 -1.19 17.60
N ALA A 44 7.10 -2.21 18.45
CA ALA A 44 5.95 -3.10 18.52
C ALA A 44 4.69 -2.31 18.94
N LEU A 45 3.56 -2.64 18.32
CA LEU A 45 2.26 -2.05 18.62
C LEU A 45 1.58 -2.78 19.77
N SER A 46 0.83 -2.04 20.59
CA SER A 46 -0.06 -2.63 21.59
C SER A 46 -1.33 -3.22 20.94
N SER A 47 -2.01 -4.12 21.64
CA SER A 47 -3.29 -4.69 21.18
C SER A 47 -4.32 -3.60 20.86
N ALA A 48 -4.43 -2.56 21.69
CA ALA A 48 -5.36 -1.46 21.44
C ALA A 48 -5.03 -0.68 20.15
N GLN A 49 -3.75 -0.51 19.82
CA GLN A 49 -3.34 0.10 18.55
C GLN A 49 -3.69 -0.81 17.37
N ILE A 50 -3.49 -2.13 17.50
CA ILE A 50 -3.84 -3.11 16.46
C ILE A 50 -5.36 -3.12 16.22
N ASP A 51 -6.15 -3.15 17.30
CA ASP A 51 -7.61 -3.18 17.25
C ASP A 51 -8.19 -1.94 16.55
N SER A 52 -7.52 -0.79 16.65
CA SER A 52 -7.92 0.43 15.95
C SER A 52 -7.87 0.31 14.42
N TYR A 53 -7.16 -0.69 13.88
CA TYR A 53 -7.07 -0.93 12.43
C TYR A 53 -8.12 -1.92 11.89
N ILE A 54 -8.88 -2.61 12.75
CA ILE A 54 -9.89 -3.60 12.36
C ILE A 54 -10.89 -3.04 11.33
N PRO A 55 -11.46 -1.82 11.51
CA PRO A 55 -12.47 -1.32 10.56
C PRO A 55 -11.96 -1.19 9.13
N TYR A 56 -10.67 -0.86 8.96
CA TYR A 56 -10.09 -0.60 7.63
C TYR A 56 -9.92 -1.88 6.81
N GLY A 57 -9.73 -3.03 7.48
CA GLY A 57 -9.78 -4.34 6.83
C GLY A 57 -11.17 -4.62 6.26
N TRP A 58 -12.21 -4.42 7.07
CA TRP A 58 -13.60 -4.65 6.64
C TRP A 58 -14.07 -3.67 5.56
N LEU A 59 -13.72 -2.39 5.65
CA LEU A 59 -14.01 -1.40 4.60
C LEU A 59 -13.31 -1.76 3.28
N SER A 60 -12.06 -2.21 3.33
CA SER A 60 -11.34 -2.69 2.15
C SER A 60 -11.99 -3.93 1.55
N SER A 61 -12.39 -4.88 2.40
CA SER A 61 -13.08 -6.11 1.99
C SER A 61 -14.43 -5.82 1.34
N ALA A 62 -15.22 -4.89 1.89
CA ALA A 62 -16.50 -4.46 1.31
C ALA A 62 -16.35 -3.89 -0.12
N ALA A 63 -15.18 -3.35 -0.49
CA ALA A 63 -14.93 -2.84 -1.84
C ALA A 63 -14.88 -3.96 -2.90
N PHE A 64 -14.57 -5.20 -2.52
CA PHE A 64 -14.62 -6.38 -3.40
C PHE A 64 -16.03 -6.92 -3.60
N CYS A 65 -17.01 -6.46 -2.82
CA CYS A 65 -18.32 -7.09 -2.82
C CYS A 65 -19.18 -6.66 -4.01
N PRO A 66 -20.00 -7.60 -4.55
CA PRO A 66 -20.84 -7.32 -5.70
C PRO A 66 -21.78 -6.14 -5.44
N PRO A 67 -22.06 -5.29 -6.45
CA PRO A 67 -22.93 -4.13 -6.29
C PRO A 67 -24.31 -4.44 -5.68
N GLU A 68 -24.86 -5.63 -5.95
CA GLU A 68 -26.18 -6.06 -5.49
C GLU A 68 -26.29 -6.11 -3.96
N THR A 69 -25.17 -6.41 -3.27
CA THR A 69 -25.11 -6.50 -1.81
C THR A 69 -24.31 -5.38 -1.18
N ARG A 70 -23.34 -4.79 -1.89
CA ARG A 70 -22.56 -3.66 -1.38
C ARG A 70 -23.35 -2.36 -1.40
N ASN A 71 -24.16 -2.10 -2.43
CA ASN A 71 -24.78 -0.78 -2.60
C ASN A 71 -25.88 -0.48 -1.57
N ASN A 72 -26.49 -1.51 -0.98
CA ASN A 72 -27.38 -1.41 0.17
C ASN A 72 -26.69 -1.78 1.50
N TRP A 73 -25.36 -1.92 1.48
CA TRP A 73 -24.51 -2.28 2.60
C TRP A 73 -24.88 -3.60 3.29
N GLN A 74 -25.43 -4.58 2.57
CA GLN A 74 -25.86 -5.89 3.08
C GLN A 74 -24.87 -7.04 2.81
N CYS A 75 -23.71 -6.75 2.21
CA CYS A 75 -22.68 -7.77 1.98
C CYS A 75 -22.14 -8.34 3.31
N LYS A 76 -21.56 -9.54 3.29
CA LYS A 76 -21.00 -10.19 4.49
C LYS A 76 -20.02 -9.28 5.24
N SER A 77 -19.06 -8.69 4.53
CA SER A 77 -18.11 -7.73 5.11
C SER A 77 -18.79 -6.46 5.64
N CYS A 78 -19.82 -5.96 4.93
CA CYS A 78 -20.55 -4.74 5.28
C CYS A 78 -21.22 -4.85 6.65
N GLN A 79 -21.62 -6.07 7.05
CA GLN A 79 -22.30 -6.35 8.31
C GLN A 79 -21.36 -6.59 9.50
N ALA A 80 -20.04 -6.43 9.32
CA ALA A 80 -19.10 -6.48 10.42
C ALA A 80 -19.36 -5.34 11.42
N ASP A 81 -19.37 -5.65 12.72
CA ASP A 81 -19.72 -4.71 13.79
C ASP A 81 -19.03 -3.34 13.71
N PRO A 82 -17.73 -3.22 13.35
CA PRO A 82 -17.07 -1.92 13.31
C PRO A 82 -17.50 -1.00 12.16
N ILE A 83 -18.21 -1.51 11.14
CA ILE A 83 -18.54 -0.77 9.92
C ILE A 83 -20.01 -0.90 9.48
N LYS A 84 -20.84 -1.63 10.23
CA LYS A 84 -22.23 -1.90 9.88
C LYS A 84 -23.13 -0.66 9.83
N ASP A 85 -22.69 0.43 10.45
CA ASP A 85 -23.39 1.72 10.46
C ASP A 85 -23.08 2.61 9.24
N PHE A 86 -22.15 2.19 8.37
CA PHE A 86 -21.79 2.94 7.18
C PHE A 86 -22.96 3.02 6.19
N GLN A 87 -23.11 4.20 5.58
CA GLN A 87 -24.20 4.54 4.68
C GLN A 87 -23.62 4.86 3.31
N VAL A 88 -23.87 3.98 2.34
CA VAL A 88 -23.45 4.20 0.95
C VAL A 88 -24.19 5.40 0.36
N TYR A 89 -23.46 6.31 -0.27
CA TYR A 89 -24.00 7.48 -0.95
C TYR A 89 -23.94 7.32 -2.48
N LYS A 90 -22.75 7.00 -3.00
CA LYS A 90 -22.53 6.72 -4.44
C LYS A 90 -21.56 5.56 -4.56
N SER A 91 -21.71 4.76 -5.61
CA SER A 91 -20.79 3.69 -5.93
C SER A 91 -20.71 3.52 -7.45
N GLY A 92 -19.65 2.89 -7.93
CA GLY A 92 -19.47 2.63 -9.35
C GLY A 92 -18.38 1.62 -9.63
N GLY A 93 -18.01 1.53 -10.91
CA GLY A 93 -17.08 0.53 -11.41
C GLY A 93 -17.80 -0.74 -11.89
N ASP A 94 -17.08 -1.53 -12.68
CA ASP A 94 -17.51 -2.81 -13.25
C ASP A 94 -16.68 -4.00 -12.73
N GLY A 95 -15.71 -3.73 -11.84
CA GLY A 95 -14.79 -4.73 -11.30
C GLY A 95 -13.76 -5.25 -12.31
N ALA A 96 -13.72 -4.68 -13.52
CA ALA A 96 -12.83 -5.07 -14.60
C ALA A 96 -12.02 -3.86 -15.08
N VAL A 97 -12.57 -3.08 -16.00
CA VAL A 97 -11.91 -1.88 -16.54
C VAL A 97 -11.87 -0.79 -15.49
N VAL A 98 -12.98 -0.59 -14.78
CA VAL A 98 -13.08 0.36 -13.67
C VAL A 98 -13.27 -0.46 -12.40
N GLN A 99 -12.23 -0.47 -11.56
CA GLN A 99 -12.30 -1.10 -10.24
C GLN A 99 -13.51 -0.58 -9.48
N TYR A 100 -14.19 -1.46 -8.75
CA TYR A 100 -15.30 -1.03 -7.91
C TYR A 100 -14.86 0.02 -6.90
N TRP A 101 -15.77 0.93 -6.61
CA TRP A 101 -15.59 1.95 -5.61
C TRP A 101 -16.91 2.33 -4.97
N TYR A 102 -16.81 2.84 -3.73
CA TYR A 102 -17.94 3.42 -3.02
C TYR A 102 -17.50 4.69 -2.28
N VAL A 103 -18.44 5.60 -2.13
CA VAL A 103 -18.36 6.80 -1.31
C VAL A 103 -19.58 6.84 -0.41
N GLY A 104 -19.39 7.17 0.86
CA GLY A 104 -20.49 7.23 1.81
C GLY A 104 -20.13 7.87 3.14
N TRP A 105 -21.08 7.84 4.06
CA TRP A 105 -20.97 8.42 5.38
C TRP A 105 -20.72 7.34 6.43
N TRP A 106 -19.72 7.54 7.29
CA TRP A 106 -19.46 6.69 8.45
C TRP A 106 -19.83 7.44 9.74
N PRO A 107 -21.04 7.24 10.29
CA PRO A 107 -21.53 8.00 11.43
C PRO A 107 -20.64 7.88 12.67
N SER A 108 -20.25 6.67 13.04
CA SER A 108 -19.45 6.42 14.25
C SER A 108 -18.07 7.07 14.24
N GLN A 109 -17.52 7.40 13.05
CA GLN A 109 -16.24 8.11 12.92
C GLN A 109 -16.38 9.56 12.45
N ASN A 110 -17.60 10.02 12.20
CA ASN A 110 -17.89 11.35 11.65
C ASN A 110 -17.02 11.65 10.41
N SER A 111 -16.95 10.70 9.48
CA SER A 111 -16.07 10.77 8.30
C SER A 111 -16.78 10.33 7.03
N VAL A 112 -16.48 11.03 5.94
CA VAL A 112 -16.73 10.50 4.59
C VAL A 112 -15.72 9.39 4.33
N VAL A 113 -16.13 8.29 3.71
CA VAL A 113 -15.21 7.19 3.35
C VAL A 113 -15.26 6.95 1.85
N VAL A 114 -14.10 6.79 1.25
CA VAL A 114 -13.90 6.33 -0.13
C VAL A 114 -13.22 4.96 -0.09
N GLY A 115 -13.93 3.92 -0.52
CA GLY A 115 -13.39 2.57 -0.64
C GLY A 115 -13.04 2.22 -2.09
N ARG A 116 -11.89 1.58 -2.30
CA ARG A 116 -11.40 1.16 -3.62
C ARG A 116 -11.10 -0.32 -3.67
N GLN A 117 -11.63 -0.99 -4.69
CA GLN A 117 -11.37 -2.41 -4.95
C GLN A 117 -9.94 -2.63 -5.44
N GLY A 118 -9.33 -3.72 -4.99
CA GLY A 118 -8.10 -4.25 -5.56
C GLY A 118 -8.35 -5.21 -6.71
N THR A 119 -7.28 -5.78 -7.25
CA THR A 119 -7.40 -6.86 -8.22
C THR A 119 -7.84 -8.14 -7.52
N ASP A 120 -8.64 -8.95 -8.21
CA ASP A 120 -8.92 -10.34 -7.82
C ASP A 120 -7.63 -11.09 -7.48
N THR A 121 -7.62 -11.76 -6.34
CA THR A 121 -6.44 -12.45 -5.79
C THR A 121 -5.85 -13.48 -6.75
N ASP A 122 -6.71 -14.19 -7.48
CA ASP A 122 -6.31 -15.22 -8.45
C ASP A 122 -5.60 -14.65 -9.68
N LYS A 123 -5.77 -13.35 -9.94
CA LYS A 123 -5.14 -12.64 -11.06
C LYS A 123 -3.81 -12.00 -10.67
N ILE A 124 -3.47 -11.96 -9.38
CA ILE A 124 -2.28 -11.24 -8.91
C ILE A 124 -1.01 -11.90 -9.44
N GLU A 125 -0.91 -13.23 -9.48
CA GLU A 125 0.28 -13.91 -10.05
C GLU A 125 0.54 -13.49 -11.50
N ALA A 126 -0.50 -13.50 -12.34
CA ALA A 126 -0.39 -13.08 -13.72
C ALA A 126 0.03 -11.61 -13.86
N ILE A 127 -0.53 -10.73 -13.02
CA ILE A 127 -0.13 -9.32 -13.01
C ILE A 127 1.34 -9.16 -12.61
N LEU A 128 1.82 -9.96 -11.66
CA LEU A 128 3.21 -9.92 -11.20
C LEU A 128 4.18 -10.42 -12.27
N THR A 129 3.82 -11.45 -13.04
CA THR A 129 4.68 -11.97 -14.13
C THR A 129 4.72 -11.04 -15.34
N ASP A 130 3.62 -10.35 -15.63
CA ASP A 130 3.49 -9.44 -16.78
C ASP A 130 3.81 -7.97 -16.42
N ALA A 131 4.18 -7.71 -15.16
CA ALA A 131 4.24 -6.38 -14.61
C ALA A 131 5.23 -5.46 -15.36
N THR A 132 4.69 -4.51 -16.13
CA THR A 132 5.47 -3.39 -16.66
C THR A 132 5.37 -2.22 -15.70
N PHE A 133 6.42 -2.01 -14.92
CA PHE A 133 6.49 -0.91 -13.94
C PHE A 133 6.90 0.40 -14.63
N LEU A 134 5.95 1.05 -15.29
CA LEU A 134 6.19 2.29 -16.04
C LEU A 134 5.88 3.54 -15.19
N PRO A 135 6.89 4.26 -14.67
CA PRO A 135 6.68 5.53 -13.98
C PRO A 135 6.44 6.66 -14.99
N VAL A 136 5.37 7.41 -14.82
CA VAL A 136 5.05 8.61 -15.62
C VAL A 136 4.79 9.80 -14.73
N MET A 137 5.02 10.99 -15.27
CA MET A 137 4.74 12.24 -14.56
C MET A 137 3.27 12.30 -14.14
N ILE A 138 3.00 12.59 -12.87
CA ILE A 138 1.61 12.76 -12.44
C ILE A 138 1.00 14.00 -13.14
N PRO A 139 -0.28 14.00 -13.53
CA PRO A 139 -0.85 15.09 -14.33
C PRO A 139 -1.15 16.33 -13.47
N GLY A 140 -0.68 17.50 -13.88
CA GLY A 140 -0.76 18.73 -13.06
C GLY A 140 -2.18 19.28 -12.88
N ASN A 141 -3.09 18.98 -13.80
CA ASN A 141 -4.51 19.34 -13.68
C ASN A 141 -5.23 18.56 -12.59
N GLN A 142 -4.88 17.28 -12.36
CA GLN A 142 -5.43 16.50 -11.25
C GLN A 142 -4.70 16.80 -9.94
N PHE A 143 -3.37 16.96 -10.00
CA PHE A 143 -2.51 17.20 -8.84
C PHE A 143 -1.88 18.60 -8.90
N PRO A 144 -2.65 19.66 -8.62
CA PRO A 144 -2.14 21.03 -8.67
C PRO A 144 -1.03 21.24 -7.64
N GLY A 145 -0.01 22.02 -8.01
CA GLY A 145 1.14 22.31 -7.13
C GLY A 145 2.09 21.13 -6.94
N ARG A 146 1.97 20.06 -7.75
CA ARG A 146 2.92 18.94 -7.74
C ARG A 146 4.36 19.37 -8.05
N PRO A 147 5.37 18.68 -7.50
CA PRO A 147 6.74 18.79 -7.98
C PRO A 147 6.88 18.40 -9.46
N LEU A 148 7.82 19.04 -10.16
CA LEU A 148 8.03 18.85 -11.61
C LEU A 148 8.46 17.43 -11.97
N LEU A 149 9.08 16.69 -11.05
CA LEU A 149 9.61 15.34 -11.26
C LEU A 149 8.85 14.26 -10.46
N ALA A 150 7.71 14.58 -9.86
CA ALA A 150 6.84 13.60 -9.19
C ALA A 150 6.24 12.63 -10.22
N LYS A 151 6.56 11.35 -10.11
CA LYS A 151 6.09 10.28 -11.00
C LYS A 151 5.29 9.24 -10.22
N ALA A 152 4.27 8.68 -10.86
CA ALA A 152 3.54 7.53 -10.35
C ALA A 152 3.39 6.46 -11.44
N HIS A 153 3.03 5.25 -11.03
CA HIS A 153 2.79 4.14 -11.95
C HIS A 153 1.66 4.48 -12.94
N ALA A 154 1.93 4.36 -14.24
CA ALA A 154 1.01 4.75 -15.31
C ALA A 154 -0.35 4.06 -15.18
N GLY A 155 -0.37 2.75 -14.92
CA GLY A 155 -1.61 1.99 -14.75
C GLY A 155 -2.45 2.47 -13.57
N PHE A 156 -1.81 2.88 -12.46
CA PHE A 156 -2.54 3.38 -11.29
C PHE A 156 -3.14 4.75 -11.57
N LEU A 157 -2.41 5.64 -12.25
CA LEU A 157 -2.93 6.95 -12.67
C LEU A 157 -4.10 6.85 -13.63
N VAL A 158 -4.04 5.93 -14.61
CA VAL A 158 -5.13 5.68 -15.55
C VAL A 158 -6.36 5.17 -14.79
N SER A 159 -6.19 4.17 -13.93
CA SER A 159 -7.28 3.61 -13.13
C SER A 159 -7.90 4.62 -12.15
N HIS A 160 -7.08 5.48 -11.55
CA HIS A 160 -7.55 6.61 -10.73
C HIS A 160 -8.38 7.58 -11.57
N THR A 161 -7.86 8.02 -12.71
CA THR A 161 -8.49 9.03 -13.59
C THR A 161 -9.90 8.61 -14.03
N ARG A 162 -10.14 7.32 -14.25
CA ARG A 162 -11.45 6.79 -14.70
C ARG A 162 -12.62 7.10 -13.75
N SER A 163 -12.35 7.29 -12.46
CA SER A 163 -13.40 7.50 -11.44
C SER A 163 -13.17 8.71 -10.54
N ALA A 164 -12.05 9.43 -10.69
CA ALA A 164 -11.65 10.50 -9.78
C ALA A 164 -12.67 11.64 -9.71
N THR A 165 -13.25 12.06 -10.85
CA THR A 165 -14.28 13.11 -10.88
C THR A 165 -15.56 12.67 -10.16
N ASP A 166 -16.04 11.46 -10.46
CA ASP A 166 -17.24 10.91 -9.83
C ASP A 166 -17.11 10.77 -8.30
N ILE A 167 -15.92 10.35 -7.84
CA ILE A 167 -15.59 10.25 -6.42
C ILE A 167 -15.54 11.65 -5.79
N LEU A 168 -14.88 12.62 -6.42
CA LEU A 168 -14.81 13.99 -5.89
C LEU A 168 -16.20 14.63 -5.75
N GLU A 169 -17.08 14.44 -6.73
CA GLU A 169 -18.45 14.94 -6.68
C GLU A 169 -19.24 14.30 -5.52
N ALA A 170 -19.15 12.98 -5.36
CA ALA A 170 -19.81 12.28 -4.27
C ALA A 170 -19.28 12.73 -2.90
N VAL A 171 -17.95 12.87 -2.76
CA VAL A 171 -17.33 13.34 -1.52
C VAL A 171 -17.82 14.74 -1.17
N LYS A 172 -17.83 15.67 -2.13
CA LYS A 172 -18.35 17.03 -1.92
C LYS A 172 -19.81 17.02 -1.46
N ALA A 173 -20.64 16.17 -2.04
CA ALA A 173 -22.04 16.05 -1.67
C ALA A 173 -22.21 15.57 -0.22
N VAL A 174 -21.50 14.51 0.18
CA VAL A 174 -21.57 14.00 1.57
C VAL A 174 -21.02 15.02 2.57
N LEU A 175 -19.90 15.67 2.27
CA LEU A 175 -19.33 16.71 3.13
C LEU A 175 -20.34 17.84 3.39
N ALA A 176 -21.00 18.31 2.33
CA ALA A 176 -22.02 19.36 2.42
C ALA A 176 -23.25 18.91 3.20
N GLU A 177 -23.78 17.71 2.91
CA GLU A 177 -24.99 17.19 3.58
C GLU A 177 -24.76 16.92 5.08
N ARG A 178 -23.56 16.49 5.46
CA ARG A 178 -23.23 16.11 6.84
C ARG A 178 -22.48 17.19 7.62
N ASN A 179 -22.18 18.34 7.01
CA ASN A 179 -21.26 19.35 7.56
C ASN A 179 -19.94 18.73 8.06
N ALA A 180 -19.45 17.75 7.32
CA ALA A 180 -18.27 16.97 7.70
C ALA A 180 -17.00 17.61 7.16
N THR A 181 -15.88 17.36 7.84
CA THR A 181 -14.56 17.85 7.45
C THR A 181 -13.52 16.73 7.37
N LYS A 182 -13.91 15.48 7.64
CA LYS A 182 -13.03 14.32 7.63
C LYS A 182 -13.32 13.42 6.45
N ILE A 183 -12.26 12.97 5.80
CA ILE A 183 -12.30 12.04 4.69
C ILE A 183 -11.31 10.91 4.99
N LEU A 184 -11.76 9.68 4.79
CA LEU A 184 -10.94 8.48 4.85
C LEU A 184 -10.91 7.86 3.45
N THR A 185 -9.73 7.63 2.90
CA THR A 185 -9.56 6.77 1.73
C THR A 185 -8.97 5.43 2.17
N VAL A 186 -9.54 4.34 1.66
CA VAL A 186 -9.19 2.98 2.08
C VAL A 186 -9.24 2.00 0.92
N GLY A 187 -8.32 1.04 0.93
CA GLY A 187 -8.30 -0.02 -0.06
C GLY A 187 -7.21 -1.04 0.20
N HIS A 188 -7.32 -2.16 -0.49
CA HIS A 188 -6.36 -3.27 -0.45
C HIS A 188 -5.77 -3.55 -1.84
N SER A 189 -4.51 -4.02 -1.91
CA SER A 189 -3.85 -4.36 -3.17
C SER A 189 -3.79 -3.15 -4.13
N LEU A 190 -4.18 -3.32 -5.40
CA LEU A 190 -4.40 -2.21 -6.33
C LEU A 190 -5.29 -1.11 -5.73
N GLY A 191 -6.32 -1.45 -4.95
CA GLY A 191 -7.22 -0.52 -4.29
C GLY A 191 -6.49 0.38 -3.29
N ALA A 192 -5.43 -0.11 -2.65
CA ALA A 192 -4.60 0.68 -1.75
C ALA A 192 -3.77 1.74 -2.51
N ALA A 193 -3.29 1.41 -3.71
CA ALA A 193 -2.62 2.38 -4.58
C ALA A 193 -3.60 3.48 -5.03
N LEU A 194 -4.82 3.09 -5.40
CA LEU A 194 -5.87 4.02 -5.78
C LEU A 194 -6.32 4.88 -4.60
N ALA A 195 -6.47 4.32 -3.39
CA ALA A 195 -6.79 5.07 -2.18
C ALA A 195 -5.71 6.10 -1.83
N THR A 196 -4.43 5.79 -2.08
CA THR A 196 -3.32 6.74 -1.91
C THR A 196 -3.42 7.91 -2.89
N LEU A 197 -3.72 7.62 -4.16
CA LEU A 197 -3.94 8.66 -5.18
C LEU A 197 -5.19 9.50 -4.87
N ASP A 198 -6.30 8.86 -4.49
CA ASP A 198 -7.55 9.52 -4.11
C ASP A 198 -7.31 10.44 -2.91
N GLY A 199 -6.55 10.00 -1.90
CA GLY A 199 -6.27 10.80 -0.71
C GLY A 199 -5.49 12.08 -1.03
N LEU A 200 -4.42 11.97 -1.82
CA LEU A 200 -3.68 13.14 -2.31
C LEU A 200 -4.56 14.04 -3.17
N TYR A 201 -5.30 13.46 -4.12
CA TYR A 201 -6.17 14.18 -5.04
C TYR A 201 -7.24 14.99 -4.27
N LEU A 202 -7.98 14.36 -3.38
CA LEU A 202 -9.03 15.00 -2.58
C LEU A 202 -8.46 16.12 -1.71
N GLN A 203 -7.31 15.90 -1.05
CA GLN A 203 -6.67 16.93 -0.22
C GLN A 203 -6.28 18.17 -1.04
N LEU A 204 -5.79 17.98 -2.26
CA LEU A 204 -5.42 19.09 -3.16
C LEU A 204 -6.64 19.83 -3.72
N GLN A 205 -7.72 19.11 -4.04
CA GLN A 205 -8.93 19.69 -4.64
C GLN A 205 -9.84 20.39 -3.63
N LEU A 206 -9.82 19.94 -2.37
CA LEU A 206 -10.69 20.47 -1.31
C LEU A 206 -9.94 21.43 -0.37
N GLY A 207 -8.61 21.47 -0.46
CA GLY A 207 -7.77 22.36 0.34
C GLY A 207 -7.75 21.99 1.82
N SER A 208 -7.30 22.92 2.67
CA SER A 208 -7.09 22.69 4.09
C SER A 208 -8.37 22.68 4.94
N ALA A 209 -9.54 22.91 4.34
CA ALA A 209 -10.83 22.85 5.03
C ALA A 209 -11.23 21.41 5.40
N VAL A 210 -10.60 20.42 4.77
CA VAL A 210 -10.81 19.01 5.05
C VAL A 210 -9.53 18.35 5.53
N GLN A 211 -9.68 17.37 6.41
CA GLN A 211 -8.63 16.47 6.87
C GLN A 211 -8.80 15.14 6.16
N VAL A 212 -7.82 14.77 5.33
CA VAL A 212 -7.77 13.48 4.66
C VAL A 212 -6.89 12.51 5.44
N ALA A 213 -7.37 11.28 5.62
CA ALA A 213 -6.61 10.14 6.12
C ALA A 213 -6.56 9.03 5.07
N ILE A 214 -5.41 8.38 4.92
CA ILE A 214 -5.19 7.27 3.99
C ILE A 214 -4.93 5.99 4.79
N ARG A 215 -5.64 4.91 4.44
CA ARG A 215 -5.44 3.56 4.99
C ARG A 215 -5.22 2.58 3.83
N ALA A 216 -3.96 2.25 3.57
CA ALA A 216 -3.54 1.41 2.45
C ALA A 216 -3.11 0.02 2.96
N LEU A 217 -3.86 -1.03 2.66
CA LEU A 217 -3.58 -2.40 3.13
C LEU A 217 -2.97 -3.24 2.00
N GLY A 218 -1.85 -3.93 2.25
CA GLY A 218 -1.18 -4.76 1.23
C GLY A 218 -0.86 -3.98 -0.06
N GLY A 219 -0.66 -2.66 0.03
CA GLY A 219 -0.59 -1.79 -1.13
C GLY A 219 0.80 -1.74 -1.77
N PRO A 220 0.91 -1.69 -3.11
CA PRO A 220 2.19 -1.54 -3.81
C PRO A 220 2.76 -0.12 -3.67
N ARG A 221 4.03 0.08 -4.01
CA ARG A 221 4.62 1.41 -4.18
C ARG A 221 3.89 2.13 -5.31
N VAL A 222 3.47 3.37 -5.07
CA VAL A 222 2.61 4.09 -6.02
C VAL A 222 3.42 4.94 -6.99
N GLY A 223 4.52 5.52 -6.54
CA GLY A 223 5.34 6.43 -7.33
C GLY A 223 6.76 6.52 -6.83
N ASN A 224 7.51 7.51 -7.32
CA ASN A 224 8.87 7.74 -6.88
C ASN A 224 8.94 8.41 -5.51
N ASP A 225 10.15 8.55 -4.99
CA ASP A 225 10.47 9.30 -3.77
C ASP A 225 9.85 10.70 -3.74
N ILE A 226 9.97 11.47 -4.84
CA ILE A 226 9.40 12.82 -4.95
C ILE A 226 7.87 12.78 -4.82
N PHE A 227 7.21 11.78 -5.41
CA PHE A 227 5.77 11.58 -5.24
C PHE A 227 5.43 11.21 -3.79
N ALA A 228 6.16 10.27 -3.19
CA ALA A 228 5.91 9.81 -1.83
C ALA A 228 6.07 10.95 -0.82
N ASP A 229 7.10 11.78 -0.97
CA ASP A 229 7.33 12.95 -0.14
C ASP A 229 6.26 14.02 -0.34
N PHE A 230 5.78 14.18 -1.57
CA PHE A 230 4.65 15.06 -1.85
C PHE A 230 3.37 14.60 -1.15
N VAL A 231 3.08 13.28 -1.13
CA VAL A 231 1.96 12.74 -0.34
C VAL A 231 2.16 13.02 1.15
N ASN A 232 3.33 12.67 1.71
CA ASN A 232 3.64 12.89 3.12
C ASN A 232 3.50 14.38 3.53
N ALA A 233 3.84 15.30 2.63
CA ALA A 233 3.77 16.74 2.87
C ALA A 233 2.34 17.30 2.78
N LYS A 234 1.45 16.66 2.04
CA LYS A 234 0.07 17.13 1.83
C LYS A 234 -0.94 16.43 2.72
N VAL A 235 -0.72 15.15 3.01
CA VAL A 235 -1.62 14.31 3.82
C VAL A 235 -0.86 13.86 5.06
N SER A 236 -1.25 14.40 6.21
CA SER A 236 -0.53 14.16 7.47
C SER A 236 -0.83 12.81 8.12
N ASP A 237 -1.95 12.17 7.76
CA ASP A 237 -2.39 10.90 8.33
C ASP A 237 -2.39 9.81 7.26
N VAL A 238 -1.24 9.16 7.08
CA VAL A 238 -1.05 8.03 6.16
C VAL A 238 -0.66 6.81 6.97
N VAL A 239 -1.42 5.72 6.81
CA VAL A 239 -1.06 4.41 7.36
C VAL A 239 -1.04 3.40 6.24
N ARG A 240 0.09 2.68 6.14
CA ARG A 240 0.24 1.51 5.28
C ARG A 240 0.30 0.27 6.17
N ILE A 241 -0.52 -0.74 5.90
CA ILE A 241 -0.51 -2.00 6.64
C ILE A 241 0.00 -3.10 5.71
N THR A 242 1.09 -3.76 6.09
CA THR A 242 1.74 -4.81 5.29
C THR A 242 1.74 -6.12 6.08
N ASN A 243 1.56 -7.25 5.39
CA ASN A 243 1.40 -8.55 6.05
C ASN A 243 2.48 -9.55 5.63
N LYS A 244 3.31 -9.95 6.59
CA LYS A 244 4.35 -10.96 6.46
C LYS A 244 5.13 -10.76 5.16
N ARG A 245 5.29 -11.83 4.40
CA ARG A 245 6.09 -11.86 3.17
C ARG A 245 5.28 -11.47 1.94
N ASP A 246 4.20 -10.72 2.08
CA ASP A 246 3.41 -10.24 0.95
C ASP A 246 4.31 -9.52 -0.08
N ILE A 247 4.26 -10.01 -1.32
CA ILE A 247 5.07 -9.49 -2.42
C ILE A 247 4.59 -8.12 -2.90
N VAL A 248 3.29 -7.81 -2.76
CA VAL A 248 2.71 -6.62 -3.37
C VAL A 248 3.30 -5.33 -2.79
N PRO A 249 3.47 -5.17 -1.46
CA PRO A 249 4.14 -4.01 -0.88
C PRO A 249 5.58 -3.81 -1.33
N VAL A 250 6.27 -4.82 -1.84
CA VAL A 250 7.65 -4.66 -2.32
C VAL A 250 7.76 -4.44 -3.82
N LEU A 251 6.63 -4.20 -4.48
CA LEU A 251 6.55 -3.85 -5.89
C LEU A 251 5.83 -2.52 -6.12
N PRO A 252 6.13 -1.78 -7.19
CA PRO A 252 7.31 -1.94 -8.05
C PRO A 252 8.64 -1.87 -7.29
N PRO A 253 9.73 -2.47 -7.78
CA PRO A 253 11.02 -2.49 -7.07
C PRO A 253 11.63 -1.10 -6.86
N LEU A 254 12.35 -0.95 -5.75
CA LEU A 254 13.11 0.27 -5.42
C LEU A 254 14.13 0.66 -6.50
N LEU A 255 14.75 -0.33 -7.15
CA LEU A 255 15.73 -0.11 -8.22
C LEU A 255 15.15 0.65 -9.43
N LEU A 256 13.82 0.65 -9.59
CA LEU A 256 13.12 1.44 -10.61
C LEU A 256 12.74 2.85 -10.14
N GLY A 257 13.28 3.28 -8.99
CA GLY A 257 13.04 4.59 -8.39
C GLY A 257 11.68 4.74 -7.71
N PHE A 258 10.94 3.65 -7.50
CA PHE A 258 9.69 3.68 -6.74
C PHE A 258 9.96 3.69 -5.24
N LYS A 259 9.13 4.39 -4.47
CA LYS A 259 9.25 4.49 -3.02
C LYS A 259 7.88 4.57 -2.36
N HIS A 260 7.79 4.06 -1.14
CA HIS A 260 6.60 4.17 -0.31
C HIS A 260 6.50 5.53 0.38
N THR A 261 5.27 5.91 0.75
CA THR A 261 5.04 6.92 1.77
C THR A 261 5.47 6.41 3.15
N THR A 262 5.54 7.31 4.12
CA THR A 262 5.72 6.91 5.53
C THR A 262 4.47 6.22 6.09
N GLY A 263 4.53 5.79 7.36
CA GLY A 263 3.35 5.32 8.09
C GLY A 263 3.15 3.80 8.11
N GLU A 264 4.18 3.01 7.88
CA GLU A 264 4.06 1.55 7.85
C GLU A 264 3.76 0.94 9.22
N LYS A 265 2.84 -0.03 9.20
CA LYS A 265 2.45 -0.94 10.27
C LYS A 265 2.58 -2.35 9.69
N HIS A 266 3.66 -3.03 10.03
CA HIS A 266 4.00 -4.32 9.45
C HIS A 266 3.69 -5.46 10.42
N ILE A 267 3.01 -6.49 9.93
CA ILE A 267 2.81 -7.75 10.64
C ILE A 267 3.95 -8.67 10.23
N ASN A 268 4.91 -8.94 11.11
CA ASN A 268 6.04 -9.81 10.76
C ASN A 268 5.62 -11.31 10.72
N THR A 269 6.53 -12.19 10.31
CA THR A 269 6.29 -13.64 10.19
C THR A 269 5.90 -14.31 11.51
N ASP A 270 6.35 -13.76 12.64
CA ASP A 270 5.97 -14.15 13.99
C ASP A 270 4.56 -13.66 14.42
N GLY A 271 3.91 -12.82 13.61
CA GLY A 271 2.60 -12.22 13.89
C GLY A 271 2.65 -10.97 14.77
N VAL A 272 3.84 -10.44 15.04
CA VAL A 272 4.04 -9.19 15.79
C VAL A 272 3.80 -7.99 14.88
N TRP A 273 2.95 -7.07 15.33
CA TRP A 273 2.72 -5.82 14.64
C TRP A 273 3.77 -4.77 15.02
N ASN A 274 4.38 -4.16 14.02
CA ASN A 274 5.50 -3.25 14.16
C ASN A 274 5.20 -1.92 13.46
N SER A 275 5.41 -0.80 14.15
CA SER A 275 5.48 0.52 13.52
C SER A 275 6.88 0.73 12.97
N CYS A 276 6.97 0.88 11.65
CA CYS A 276 8.22 1.06 10.93
C CYS A 276 8.42 2.54 10.60
N ALA A 277 9.50 3.14 11.14
CA ALA A 277 9.81 4.53 10.85
C ALA A 277 10.35 4.73 9.43
N GLY A 278 10.00 5.87 8.83
CA GLY A 278 10.47 6.25 7.50
C GLY A 278 9.73 5.57 6.35
N GLN A 279 10.39 5.54 5.20
CA GLN A 279 9.94 4.90 3.96
C GLN A 279 10.81 3.66 3.74
N ASP A 280 10.21 2.54 3.32
CA ASP A 280 10.92 1.32 2.92
C ASP A 280 12.00 0.86 3.93
N ASN A 281 11.62 0.80 5.22
CA ASN A 281 12.53 0.46 6.30
C ASN A 281 13.09 -0.98 6.13
N LEU A 282 14.41 -1.10 6.10
CA LEU A 282 15.12 -2.38 5.86
C LEU A 282 15.29 -3.26 7.10
N SER A 283 14.68 -2.89 8.23
CA SER A 283 14.62 -3.77 9.41
C SER A 283 13.93 -5.10 9.04
N PRO A 284 14.40 -6.25 9.57
CA PRO A 284 13.73 -7.55 9.38
C PRO A 284 12.30 -7.58 9.92
N ASN A 285 11.91 -6.61 10.76
CA ASN A 285 10.56 -6.47 11.30
C ASN A 285 9.69 -5.47 10.51
N CYS A 286 10.07 -5.17 9.27
CA CYS A 286 9.36 -4.30 8.34
C CYS A 286 9.32 -4.95 6.96
N SER A 287 8.31 -4.66 6.14
CA SER A 287 8.06 -5.43 4.91
C SER A 287 9.26 -5.45 3.95
N ALA A 288 9.92 -4.30 3.75
CA ALA A 288 11.06 -4.22 2.84
C ALA A 288 12.27 -5.02 3.34
N GLY A 289 12.52 -5.07 4.65
CA GLY A 289 13.62 -5.86 5.22
C GLY A 289 13.29 -7.34 5.37
N GLU A 290 12.08 -7.67 5.82
CA GLU A 290 11.64 -9.05 6.04
C GLU A 290 11.72 -9.86 4.74
N VAL A 291 11.19 -9.34 3.62
CA VAL A 291 11.21 -10.09 2.36
C VAL A 291 12.60 -10.21 1.75
N LEU A 292 13.52 -9.29 2.05
CA LEU A 292 14.91 -9.40 1.59
C LEU A 292 15.62 -10.60 2.23
N ILE A 293 15.20 -10.98 3.45
CA ILE A 293 15.81 -12.05 4.23
C ILE A 293 15.07 -13.36 4.01
N GLU A 294 13.74 -13.33 4.06
CA GLU A 294 12.90 -14.52 4.06
C GLU A 294 12.25 -14.83 2.70
N GLY A 295 12.47 -13.97 1.70
CA GLY A 295 11.80 -14.03 0.41
C GLY A 295 10.35 -13.56 0.46
N VAL A 296 9.64 -13.77 -0.64
CA VAL A 296 8.27 -13.28 -0.86
C VAL A 296 7.28 -14.45 -0.94
N LYS A 297 6.03 -14.20 -0.53
CA LYS A 297 4.94 -15.17 -0.54
C LYS A 297 3.61 -14.47 -0.83
N LEU A 298 3.07 -14.71 -2.03
CA LEU A 298 1.82 -14.10 -2.45
C LEU A 298 0.61 -14.51 -1.58
N SER A 299 0.59 -15.72 -1.03
CA SER A 299 -0.54 -16.16 -0.18
C SER A 299 -0.66 -15.39 1.14
N ASP A 300 0.36 -14.61 1.53
CA ASP A 300 0.25 -13.70 2.68
C ASP A 300 -0.48 -12.39 2.30
N HIS A 301 -0.73 -12.11 1.01
CA HIS A 301 -1.32 -10.85 0.55
C HIS A 301 -2.75 -10.59 1.05
N ALA A 302 -3.56 -11.64 1.14
CA ALA A 302 -4.95 -11.53 1.59
C ALA A 302 -5.09 -11.35 3.11
N GLY A 303 -4.00 -11.49 3.88
CA GLY A 303 -4.01 -11.39 5.34
C GLY A 303 -3.66 -12.71 6.03
N PRO A 304 -4.08 -12.91 7.30
CA PRO A 304 -5.03 -12.08 8.04
C PRO A 304 -4.46 -10.71 8.44
N TYR A 305 -5.30 -9.70 8.35
CA TYR A 305 -5.08 -8.35 8.91
C TYR A 305 -5.68 -8.25 10.33
N ALA A 306 -5.69 -7.05 10.91
CA ALA A 306 -6.22 -6.81 12.26
C ALA A 306 -7.64 -7.37 12.41
N GLY A 307 -7.92 -8.04 13.53
CA GLY A 307 -9.21 -8.70 13.76
C GLY A 307 -9.43 -9.99 12.96
N GLY A 308 -8.37 -10.56 12.36
CA GLY A 308 -8.44 -11.79 11.58
C GLY A 308 -9.03 -11.61 10.18
N VAL A 309 -9.12 -10.36 9.69
CA VAL A 309 -9.77 -10.05 8.41
C VAL A 309 -8.94 -10.59 7.25
N VAL A 310 -9.56 -11.38 6.39
CA VAL A 310 -9.01 -11.81 5.10
C VAL A 310 -9.69 -10.99 4.02
N ILE A 311 -8.89 -10.30 3.19
CA ILE A 311 -9.37 -9.34 2.20
C ILE A 311 -9.20 -9.93 0.79
N GLY A 312 -10.26 -9.87 0.00
CA GLY A 312 -10.34 -10.39 -1.36
C GLY A 312 -11.78 -10.74 -1.72
N GLN A 313 -11.99 -11.39 -2.86
CA GLN A 313 -13.35 -11.74 -3.33
C GLN A 313 -14.10 -12.66 -2.36
N THR A 314 -13.41 -13.52 -1.62
CA THR A 314 -14.00 -14.46 -0.64
C THR A 314 -14.41 -13.80 0.68
N GLY A 315 -14.05 -12.53 0.88
CA GLY A 315 -14.50 -11.71 2.02
C GLY A 315 -15.96 -11.24 1.89
N CYS A 316 -16.54 -11.45 0.72
CA CYS A 316 -17.94 -11.25 0.39
C CYS A 316 -18.68 -12.60 0.51
#